data_AF-A0A7X0PJT8-F1
#
_entry.id   AF-A0A7X0PJT8-F1
#
_cell.length_a   1.000
_cell.length_b   1.000
_cell.length_c   1.000
_cell.angle_alpha   90.00
_cell.angle_beta   90.00
_cell.angle_gamma   90.00
#
_symmetry.space_group_name_H-M   'P 1'
#
loop_
_entity.id
_entity.type
_entity.pdbx_description
1 polymer ?
#
loop_
_entity_poly.entity_id
_entity_poly.type
_entity_poly.pdbx_seq_one_letter_code
_entity_poly.pdbx_strand_id
1 'polypeptide(L)'
;MPRAERIFGALAHVRPDRAFAHVGPAMALLNAGRAAEAAQRLQRALPQLAPGEDADTVSALCALALQLEGRTSESTRLLRELLHNAPPDADNDGLRLARRMLGEPQAPASHAPLSP
;
A
#
# COMPACT_ATOMS: atom_id res chain seq x y z
N MET A 1 3.63 2.37 21.43
CA MET A 1 2.39 1.63 21.10
C MET A 1 2.68 0.11 20.99
N PRO A 2 2.92 -0.61 22.10
CA PRO A 2 3.53 -1.95 22.06
C PRO A 2 2.60 -3.12 21.70
N ARG A 3 1.29 -2.89 21.50
CA ARG A 3 0.32 -3.96 21.17
C ARG A 3 0.17 -4.18 19.67
N ALA A 4 0.16 -3.12 18.86
CA ALA A 4 0.00 -3.21 17.42
C ALA A 4 1.19 -3.95 16.77
N GLU A 5 2.42 -3.58 17.15
CA GLU A 5 3.65 -4.23 16.66
C GLU A 5 3.65 -5.74 16.92
N ARG A 6 3.14 -6.17 18.07
CA ARG A 6 3.10 -7.59 18.47
C ARG A 6 2.08 -8.39 17.65
N ILE A 7 0.92 -7.80 17.36
CA ILE A 7 -0.13 -8.43 16.54
C ILE A 7 0.36 -8.57 15.09
N PHE A 8 0.95 -7.53 14.52
CA PHE A 8 1.47 -7.59 13.16
C PHE A 8 2.70 -8.49 13.02
N GLY A 9 3.58 -8.52 14.04
CA GLY A 9 4.71 -9.45 14.07
C GLY A 9 4.28 -10.93 14.09
N ALA A 10 3.19 -11.25 14.80
CA ALA A 10 2.60 -12.58 14.80
C ALA A 10 1.94 -12.93 13.46
N LEU A 11 1.21 -11.99 12.85
CA LEU A 11 0.61 -12.18 11.52
C LEU A 11 1.67 -12.41 10.44
N ALA A 12 2.78 -11.68 10.49
CA ALA A 12 3.92 -11.87 9.59
C ALA A 12 4.55 -13.27 9.72
N HIS A 13 4.50 -13.91 10.89
CA HIS A 13 5.00 -15.27 11.08
C HIS A 13 4.06 -16.33 10.48
N VAL A 14 2.76 -16.08 10.49
CA VAL A 14 1.76 -17.06 10.00
C VAL A 14 1.58 -16.95 8.48
N ARG A 15 1.72 -15.75 7.92
CA ARG A 15 1.49 -15.42 6.51
C ARG A 15 2.47 -14.33 6.03
N PRO A 16 3.78 -14.64 5.89
CA PRO A 16 4.81 -13.65 5.58
C PRO A 16 4.67 -13.02 4.19
N ASP A 17 3.95 -13.69 3.30
CA ASP A 17 3.67 -13.32 1.92
C ASP A 17 2.51 -12.32 1.76
N ARG A 18 1.82 -11.98 2.86
CA ARG A 18 0.62 -11.11 2.82
C ARG A 18 0.96 -9.67 3.20
N ALA A 19 0.33 -8.71 2.53
CA ALA A 19 0.55 -7.27 2.76
C ALA A 19 0.38 -6.87 4.23
N PHE A 20 -0.58 -7.48 4.95
CA PHE A 20 -0.87 -7.18 6.35
C PHE A 20 0.34 -7.25 7.29
N ALA A 21 1.33 -8.11 6.99
CA ALA A 21 2.58 -8.21 7.74
C ALA A 21 3.42 -6.91 7.71
N HIS A 22 3.29 -6.15 6.63
CA HIS A 22 4.07 -4.95 6.36
C HIS A 22 3.27 -3.66 6.52
N VAL A 23 1.97 -3.69 6.19
CA VAL A 23 1.06 -2.53 6.27
C VAL A 23 0.87 -2.06 7.71
N GLY A 24 0.60 -2.98 8.64
CA GLY A 24 0.28 -2.61 10.02
C GLY A 24 1.37 -1.81 10.76
N PRO A 25 2.63 -2.28 10.75
CA PRO A 25 3.74 -1.54 11.34
C PRO A 25 4.01 -0.21 10.63
N ALA A 26 3.89 -0.17 9.29
CA ALA A 26 4.05 1.07 8.55
C ALA A 26 2.97 2.10 8.94
N MET A 27 1.72 1.65 9.10
CA MET A 27 0.62 2.50 9.54
C MET A 27 0.84 3.04 10.96
N ALA A 28 1.38 2.22 11.87
CA ALA A 28 1.75 2.69 13.20
C ALA A 28 2.84 3.77 13.17
N LEU A 29 3.82 3.64 12.27
CA LEU A 29 4.85 4.66 12.06
C LEU A 29 4.27 5.95 11.47
N LEU A 30 3.38 5.85 10.48
CA LEU A 30 2.68 7.01 9.90
C LEU A 30 1.85 7.75 10.96
N ASN A 31 1.08 7.03 11.78
CA ASN A 31 0.29 7.60 12.87
C ASN A 31 1.16 8.27 13.95
N ALA A 32 2.42 7.84 14.08
CA ALA A 32 3.39 8.45 14.98
C ALA A 32 4.16 9.63 14.33
N GLY A 33 3.80 10.04 13.10
CA GLY A 33 4.51 11.09 12.35
C GLY A 33 5.86 10.67 11.78
N ARG A 34 6.19 9.37 11.81
CA ARG A 34 7.49 8.81 11.41
C ARG A 34 7.45 8.33 9.95
N ALA A 35 7.13 9.25 9.04
CA ALA A 35 6.90 8.94 7.62
C ALA A 35 8.14 8.34 6.92
N ALA A 36 9.33 8.90 7.19
CA ALA A 36 10.59 8.40 6.63
C ALA A 36 10.85 6.92 6.97
N GLU A 37 10.59 6.54 8.22
CA GLU A 37 10.80 5.15 8.68
C GLU A 37 9.75 4.21 8.11
N ALA A 38 8.50 4.67 7.94
CA ALA A 38 7.46 3.91 7.25
C ALA A 38 7.86 3.65 5.79
N ALA A 39 8.33 4.68 5.08
CA ALA A 39 8.78 4.56 3.69
C ALA A 39 9.95 3.58 3.56
N GLN A 40 10.99 3.73 4.39
CA GLN A 40 12.14 2.82 4.36
C GLN A 40 11.74 1.37 4.63
N ARG A 41 10.82 1.14 5.57
CA ARG A 41 10.34 -0.21 5.89
C ARG A 41 9.60 -0.84 4.71
N LEU A 42 8.69 -0.09 4.08
CA LEU A 42 7.88 -0.57 2.96
C LEU A 42 8.75 -0.82 1.71
N GLN A 43 9.71 0.06 1.43
CA GLN A 43 10.69 -0.13 0.35
C GLN A 43 11.51 -1.41 0.51
N ARG A 44 11.87 -1.78 1.74
CA ARG A 44 12.58 -3.04 2.02
C ARG A 44 11.69 -4.27 1.93
N ALA A 45 10.38 -4.11 2.10
CA ALA A 45 9.41 -5.20 2.01
C ALA A 45 9.05 -5.52 0.56
N LEU A 46 8.94 -4.51 -0.32
CA LEU A 46 8.49 -4.68 -1.69
C LEU A 46 9.20 -5.80 -2.48
N PRO A 47 10.54 -5.93 -2.46
CA PRO A 47 11.23 -7.00 -3.20
C PRO A 47 10.96 -8.41 -2.68
N GLN A 48 10.36 -8.55 -1.49
CA GLN A 48 10.06 -9.84 -0.86
C GLN A 48 8.65 -10.34 -1.22
N LEU A 49 7.84 -9.50 -1.86
CA LEU A 49 6.47 -9.82 -2.23
C LEU A 49 6.40 -10.31 -3.67
N ALA A 50 5.55 -11.30 -3.90
CA ALA A 50 5.19 -11.67 -5.26
C ALA A 50 4.35 -10.55 -5.90
N PRO A 51 4.47 -10.32 -7.23
CA PRO A 51 3.58 -9.40 -7.94
C PRO A 51 2.12 -9.76 -7.72
N GLY A 52 1.27 -8.75 -7.50
CA GLY A 52 -0.15 -8.91 -7.23
C GLY A 52 -0.65 -7.95 -6.16
N GLU A 53 -1.90 -8.14 -5.74
CA GLU A 53 -2.62 -7.24 -4.83
C GLU A 53 -1.87 -6.89 -3.54
N ASP A 54 -1.14 -7.85 -2.97
CA ASP A 54 -0.35 -7.62 -1.76
C ASP A 54 0.82 -6.64 -2.03
N ALA A 55 1.53 -6.78 -3.16
CA ALA A 55 2.58 -5.86 -3.57
C ALA A 55 2.03 -4.48 -4.00
N ASP A 56 0.85 -4.45 -4.62
CA ASP A 56 0.16 -3.21 -5.00
C ASP A 56 -0.20 -2.38 -3.77
N THR A 57 -0.75 -3.05 -2.76
CA THR A 57 -1.13 -2.44 -1.48
C THR A 57 0.10 -1.85 -0.78
N VAL A 58 1.19 -2.62 -0.69
CA VAL A 58 2.44 -2.15 -0.08
C VAL A 58 3.07 -1.00 -0.88
N SER A 59 2.99 -1.03 -2.21
CA SER A 59 3.49 0.04 -3.09
C SER A 59 2.71 1.35 -2.89
N ALA A 60 1.38 1.28 -2.84
CA ALA A 60 0.54 2.46 -2.61
C ALA A 60 0.77 3.07 -1.23
N LEU A 61 0.92 2.24 -0.19
CA LEU A 61 1.29 2.69 1.16
C LEU A 61 2.69 3.28 1.21
N CYS A 62 3.64 2.74 0.45
CA CYS A 62 4.98 3.29 0.33
C CYS A 62 4.94 4.69 -0.30
N ALA A 63 4.15 4.87 -1.35
CA ALA A 63 3.93 6.16 -1.98
C ALA A 63 3.28 7.16 -1.01
N LEU A 64 2.31 6.74 -0.20
CA LEU A 64 1.71 7.58 0.84
C LEU A 64 2.74 8.02 1.87
N ALA A 65 3.59 7.09 2.34
CA ALA A 65 4.65 7.42 3.28
C ALA A 65 5.66 8.42 2.69
N LEU A 66 6.07 8.24 1.43
CA LEU A 66 6.93 9.18 0.71
C LEU A 66 6.29 10.57 0.58
N GLN A 67 4.99 10.64 0.30
CA GLN A 67 4.28 11.93 0.20
C GLN A 67 4.23 12.65 1.55
N LEU A 68 3.98 11.92 2.65
CA LEU A 68 3.98 12.47 4.01
C LEU A 68 5.39 12.87 4.48
N GLU A 69 6.44 12.24 3.94
CA GLU A 69 7.84 12.65 4.14
C GLU A 69 8.21 13.90 3.30
N GLY A 70 7.35 14.34 2.38
CA GLY A 70 7.60 15.46 1.46
C GLY A 70 8.32 15.07 0.16
N ARG A 71 8.54 13.77 -0.09
CA ARG A 71 9.17 13.22 -1.30
C ARG A 71 8.14 12.99 -2.41
N THR A 72 7.40 14.03 -2.75
CA THR A 72 6.25 13.98 -3.68
C THR A 72 6.63 13.45 -5.07
N SER A 73 7.81 13.79 -5.58
CA SER A 73 8.28 13.32 -6.90
C SER A 73 8.48 11.81 -6.94
N GLU A 74 9.05 11.23 -5.88
CA GLU A 74 9.26 9.79 -5.76
C GLU A 74 7.95 9.04 -5.53
N SER A 75 7.07 9.60 -4.69
CA SER A 75 5.70 9.10 -4.51
C SER A 75 4.97 9.02 -5.85
N THR A 76 4.96 10.11 -6.60
CA THR A 76 4.28 10.19 -7.91
C THR A 76 4.84 9.19 -8.91
N ARG A 77 6.17 9.04 -8.96
CA ARG A 77 6.82 8.08 -9.83
C ARG A 77 6.39 6.65 -9.50
N LEU A 78 6.44 6.28 -8.22
CA LEU A 78 6.05 4.95 -7.75
C LEU A 78 4.58 4.64 -8.06
N LEU A 79 3.68 5.62 -7.88
CA LEU A 79 2.26 5.46 -8.20
C LEU A 79 2.01 5.22 -9.70
N ARG A 80 2.72 5.94 -10.57
CA ARG A 80 2.62 5.74 -12.02
C ARG A 80 3.17 4.40 -12.45
N GLU A 81 4.31 3.98 -11.89
CA GLU A 81 4.90 2.66 -12.16
C GLU A 81 3.94 1.54 -11.71
N LEU A 82 3.31 1.69 -10.54
CA LEU A 82 2.30 0.76 -10.05
C LEU A 82 1.12 0.62 -11.02
N LEU A 83 0.52 1.74 -11.46
CA LEU A 83 -0.61 1.70 -12.39
C LEU A 83 -0.21 1.22 -13.79
N HIS A 84 1.00 1.50 -14.24
CA HIS A 84 1.51 1.05 -15.53
C HIS A 84 1.72 -0.47 -15.59
N ASN A 85 2.15 -1.06 -14.47
CA ASN A 85 2.43 -2.49 -14.38
C ASN A 85 1.18 -3.32 -14.02
N ALA A 86 0.10 -2.67 -13.61
CA ALA A 86 -1.15 -3.33 -13.27
C ALA A 86 -1.82 -3.93 -14.53
N PRO A 87 -2.38 -5.14 -14.44
CA PRO A 87 -3.24 -5.67 -15.49
C PRO A 87 -4.42 -4.73 -15.79
N PRO A 88 -4.89 -4.62 -17.05
CA PRO A 88 -5.95 -3.68 -17.43
C PRO A 88 -7.24 -3.80 -16.60
N ASP A 89 -7.61 -5.02 -16.24
CA ASP A 89 -8.84 -5.33 -15.49
C ASP A 89 -8.61 -5.43 -13.98
N ALA A 90 -7.39 -5.14 -13.49
CA ALA A 90 -7.08 -5.20 -12.07
C ALA A 90 -7.71 -4.01 -11.33
N ASP A 91 -8.51 -4.33 -10.31
CA ASP A 91 -9.10 -3.36 -9.41
C ASP A 91 -9.00 -3.85 -7.96
N ASN A 92 -8.02 -3.31 -7.24
CA ASN A 92 -7.80 -3.57 -5.83
C ASN A 92 -7.56 -2.27 -5.06
N ASP A 93 -7.55 -2.34 -3.73
CA ASP A 93 -7.43 -1.15 -2.88
C ASP A 93 -6.12 -0.37 -3.11
N GLY A 94 -5.01 -1.05 -3.39
CA GLY A 94 -3.72 -0.43 -3.71
C GLY A 94 -3.80 0.42 -4.98
N LEU A 95 -4.38 -0.13 -6.05
CA LEU A 95 -4.56 0.57 -7.33
C LEU A 95 -5.56 1.73 -7.20
N ARG A 96 -6.67 1.54 -6.47
CA ARG A 96 -7.64 2.62 -6.19
C ARG A 96 -7.02 3.77 -5.41
N LEU A 97 -6.21 3.46 -4.40
CA LEU A 97 -5.46 4.46 -3.63
C LEU A 97 -4.49 5.22 -4.53
N ALA A 98 -3.76 4.51 -5.40
CA ALA A 98 -2.82 5.11 -6.34
C ALA A 98 -3.50 6.12 -7.29
N ARG A 99 -4.61 5.73 -7.92
CA ARG A 99 -5.42 6.62 -8.77
C ARG A 99 -5.88 7.85 -8.01
N ARG A 100 -6.37 7.68 -6.78
CA ARG A 100 -6.82 8.78 -5.92
C ARG A 100 -5.69 9.76 -5.59
N MET A 101 -4.51 9.23 -5.25
CA MET A 101 -3.34 10.05 -4.92
C MET A 101 -2.79 10.81 -6.14
N LEU A 102 -2.96 10.29 -7.35
CA LEU A 102 -2.63 10.98 -8.60
C LEU A 102 -3.72 11.97 -9.07
N GLY A 103 -4.88 11.98 -8.42
CA GLY A 103 -6.01 12.83 -8.81
C GLY A 103 -6.79 12.31 -10.02
N GLU A 104 -6.67 11.01 -10.34
CA GLU A 104 -7.41 10.42 -11.45
C GLU A 104 -8.88 10.18 -11.07
N PRO A 105 -9.84 10.45 -11.99
CA PRO A 105 -11.25 10.19 -11.76
C PRO A 105 -11.49 8.69 -11.57
N GLN A 106 -12.22 8.33 -10.51
CA GLN A 106 -12.56 6.94 -10.24
C GLN A 106 -13.56 6.46 -11.30
N ALA A 107 -13.31 5.28 -11.89
CA ALA A 107 -14.38 4.54 -12.54
C ALA A 107 -15.47 4.26 -11.48
N PRO A 108 -16.76 4.40 -11.81
CA PRO A 108 -17.81 4.12 -10.85
C PRO A 108 -17.63 2.70 -10.31
N ALA A 109 -17.60 2.56 -8.99
CA ALA A 109 -17.51 1.26 -8.35
C ALA A 109 -18.60 0.36 -8.93
N SER A 110 -18.21 -0.70 -9.64
CA SER A 110 -19.11 -1.68 -10.21
C SER A 110 -19.74 -2.45 -9.05
N HIS A 111 -20.79 -1.87 -8.47
CA HIS A 111 -21.65 -2.59 -7.55
C HIS A 111 -22.41 -3.59 -8.40
N ALA A 112 -21.94 -4.84 -8.41
CA ALA A 112 -22.78 -5.94 -8.85
C ALA A 112 -24.10 -5.82 -8.06
N PRO A 113 -25.27 -5.69 -8.71
CA PRO A 113 -26.52 -5.60 -7.98
C PRO A 113 -26.66 -6.88 -7.17
N LEU A 114 -26.88 -6.73 -5.86
CA LEU A 114 -27.39 -7.81 -5.02
C LEU A 114 -28.69 -8.26 -5.68
N SER A 115 -28.67 -9.45 -6.28
CA SER A 115 -29.89 -10.05 -6.82
C SER A 115 -30.88 -10.28 -5.67
N PRO A 116 -32.17 -9.98 -5.88
CA PRO A 116 -33.20 -10.10 -4.85
C PRO A 116 -33.43 -11.54 -4.40
#